data_AF-A0A8H7E291-F1
#
_entry.id   AF-A0A8H7E291-F1
#
_cell.length_a   1.000
_cell.length_b   1.000
_cell.length_c   1.000
_cell.angle_alpha   90.00
_cell.angle_beta   90.00
_cell.angle_gamma   90.00
#
_symmetry.space_group_name_H-M   'P 1'
#
loop_
_entity.id
_entity.type
_entity.pdbx_description
1 polymer ?
#
loop_
_entity_poly.entity_id
_entity_poly.type
_entity_poly.pdbx_seq_one_letter_code
_entity_poly.pdbx_strand_id
1 'polypeptide(L)'
;MSRAPPKPSPTDPSTSQGRNEYIPSYISKKPFYVDNNLSDADYLEHQRIQSLPQDTLSQSKWYDRGRKLGPAATKFRKGACENCGAMTHKTKECLSRPRKQGAKWTGRDIQADEVVEDVNLGWDAKRDRWNGYDAREYSAVVKEYEELEALKKASASTKEKEKVENGEDAEETNNDGDPEIESAKYAEETDMGRNQPTSTRNLRIREDTAKYLLNLDLESAKYDPKTRSMADVGTAPKAGGDNAASNLLADENFMRSSGDAAEFEKAQRYAWETQEKSAPGAKKLHLQANPTEGEILRKKQSEAAEKKRESSRKALLEKYGGSEHLQAAPPFIAAENERYVEYDSSGGIKGEVKKIASSKYKEDVLINNHTSVWGSWWSQFQWGYACCHSLVKNSYCTGEEGKKAFEMAERLKGGDLLLPLLGNGNPMAERRAGRGEEEGEDQEAHHAAGNGKQKTEKKGEEEDDADAATAAPEPEPRTTAKKKRTLQEMRDGITDEELEAFKRNRATADDPMAKFLGKDELVH
;
A
#
# COMPACT_ATOMS: atom_id res chain seq x y z
N MET A 1 18.27 18.68 -44.59
CA MET A 1 17.17 17.86 -45.13
C MET A 1 16.89 16.74 -44.16
N SER A 2 15.79 16.82 -43.42
CA SER A 2 15.44 15.84 -42.38
C SER A 2 14.96 14.55 -43.04
N ARG A 3 15.71 13.46 -42.89
CA ARG A 3 15.33 12.16 -43.45
C ARG A 3 14.19 11.58 -42.61
N ALA A 4 12.96 11.61 -43.14
CA ALA A 4 11.80 11.01 -42.49
C ALA A 4 12.01 9.49 -42.32
N PRO A 5 11.56 8.89 -41.19
CA PRO A 5 11.63 7.45 -41.02
C PRO A 5 10.68 6.74 -42.02
N PRO A 6 11.12 5.66 -42.68
CA PRO A 6 10.25 4.87 -43.55
C PRO A 6 9.20 4.12 -42.71
N LYS A 7 8.03 3.84 -43.31
CA LYS A 7 6.96 3.07 -42.67
C LYS A 7 7.32 1.58 -42.64
N PRO A 8 7.07 0.85 -41.53
CA PRO A 8 7.27 -0.59 -41.49
C PRO A 8 6.25 -1.34 -42.36
N SER A 9 6.70 -2.41 -43.01
CA SER A 9 5.85 -3.33 -43.80
C SER A 9 5.30 -4.48 -42.93
N PRO A 10 4.08 -5.00 -43.19
CA PRO A 10 3.45 -6.00 -42.33
C PRO A 10 3.61 -7.44 -42.84
N THR A 11 4.39 -8.29 -42.16
CA THR A 11 4.40 -9.77 -42.38
C THR A 11 4.91 -10.55 -41.16
N ASP A 12 4.12 -11.55 -40.73
CA ASP A 12 4.35 -12.75 -39.90
C ASP A 12 5.34 -12.79 -38.68
N PRO A 13 4.88 -13.32 -37.52
CA PRO A 13 5.57 -13.18 -36.23
C PRO A 13 6.83 -14.03 -36.01
N SER A 14 7.15 -15.00 -36.88
CA SER A 14 8.38 -15.81 -36.74
C SER A 14 9.53 -15.37 -37.66
N THR A 15 9.29 -14.45 -38.59
CA THR A 15 10.29 -14.04 -39.61
C THR A 15 10.52 -12.52 -39.67
N SER A 16 9.88 -11.75 -38.79
CA SER A 16 9.85 -10.28 -38.86
C SER A 16 10.87 -9.54 -37.98
N GLN A 17 12.04 -10.11 -37.73
CA GLN A 17 13.18 -9.34 -37.19
C GLN A 17 13.82 -8.54 -38.33
N GLY A 18 13.09 -7.53 -38.81
CA GLY A 18 13.57 -6.62 -39.86
C GLY A 18 14.94 -6.05 -39.51
N ARG A 19 15.81 -5.86 -40.51
CA ARG A 19 17.19 -5.43 -40.27
C ARG A 19 17.21 -4.08 -39.56
N ASN A 20 17.58 -4.09 -38.29
CA ASN A 20 17.63 -2.91 -37.45
C ASN A 20 18.72 -1.97 -37.99
N GLU A 21 18.35 -0.81 -38.53
CA GLU A 21 19.28 0.10 -39.20
C GLU A 21 20.34 0.69 -38.24
N TYR A 22 20.10 0.61 -36.94
CA TYR A 22 21.04 1.06 -35.91
C TYR A 22 22.13 0.03 -35.57
N ILE A 23 22.05 -1.21 -36.07
CA ILE A 23 23.13 -2.20 -35.91
C ILE A 23 24.27 -1.87 -36.88
N PRO A 24 25.49 -1.53 -36.38
CA PRO A 24 26.61 -1.16 -37.24
C PRO A 24 26.97 -2.25 -38.25
N SER A 25 27.43 -1.84 -39.44
CA SER A 25 27.67 -2.78 -40.54
C SER A 25 28.74 -3.85 -40.25
N TYR A 26 29.61 -3.67 -39.26
CA TYR A 26 30.59 -4.68 -38.83
C TYR A 26 30.02 -5.76 -37.90
N ILE A 27 28.83 -5.54 -37.31
CA ILE A 27 28.11 -6.54 -36.50
C ILE A 27 27.08 -7.29 -37.36
N SER A 28 26.48 -6.61 -38.35
CA SER A 28 25.45 -7.19 -39.21
C SER A 28 25.99 -7.94 -40.44
N LYS A 29 27.24 -7.70 -40.87
CA LYS A 29 27.88 -8.45 -41.96
C LYS A 29 28.53 -9.72 -41.42
N LYS A 30 28.06 -10.88 -41.88
CA LYS A 30 28.71 -12.18 -41.65
C LYS A 30 30.17 -12.13 -42.13
N PRO A 31 31.16 -12.58 -41.32
CA PRO A 31 32.56 -12.65 -41.74
C PRO A 31 32.79 -13.83 -42.70
N PHE A 32 33.88 -13.81 -43.47
CA PHE A 32 34.12 -14.74 -44.59
C PHE A 32 34.12 -16.23 -44.23
N TYR A 33 34.38 -16.57 -42.96
CA TYR A 33 34.45 -17.95 -42.45
C TYR A 33 33.10 -18.49 -41.96
N VAL A 34 32.02 -17.71 -42.08
CA VAL A 34 30.65 -18.17 -41.83
C VAL A 34 29.96 -18.39 -43.18
N ASP A 35 29.29 -19.53 -43.32
CA ASP A 35 28.67 -19.92 -44.59
C ASP A 35 27.56 -18.94 -45.03
N ASN A 36 27.79 -18.30 -46.17
CA ASN A 36 26.81 -17.41 -46.82
C ASN A 36 25.67 -18.16 -47.52
N ASN A 37 25.65 -19.49 -47.44
CA ASN A 37 24.62 -20.37 -48.02
C ASN A 37 23.36 -20.46 -47.15
N LEU A 38 23.44 -20.04 -45.89
CA LEU A 38 22.30 -19.91 -44.97
C LEU A 38 21.53 -18.63 -45.29
N SER A 39 20.21 -18.78 -45.46
CA SER A 39 19.29 -17.73 -45.93
C SER A 39 19.54 -16.35 -45.31
N ASP A 40 19.55 -15.33 -46.16
CA ASP A 40 19.76 -13.91 -45.81
C ASP A 40 18.63 -13.32 -44.93
N ALA A 41 17.68 -14.17 -44.54
CA ALA A 41 16.61 -13.91 -43.56
C ALA A 41 17.14 -13.70 -42.13
N ASP A 42 18.22 -14.38 -41.72
CA ASP A 42 18.80 -14.23 -40.37
C ASP A 42 20.24 -13.71 -40.39
N TYR A 43 20.35 -12.38 -40.54
CA TYR A 43 21.63 -11.68 -40.64
C TYR A 43 22.48 -11.72 -39.34
N LEU A 44 21.86 -11.94 -38.17
CA LEU A 44 22.55 -11.97 -36.87
C LEU A 44 22.90 -13.39 -36.36
N GLU A 45 22.61 -14.43 -37.14
CA GLU A 45 22.91 -15.83 -36.81
C GLU A 45 24.35 -16.03 -36.30
N HIS A 46 25.33 -15.40 -36.96
CA HIS A 46 26.75 -15.49 -36.62
C HIS A 46 27.16 -14.84 -35.29
N GLN A 47 26.27 -14.03 -34.69
CA GLN A 47 26.43 -13.43 -33.36
C GLN A 47 25.69 -14.23 -32.28
N ARG A 48 24.85 -15.21 -32.66
CA ARG A 48 24.20 -16.10 -31.70
C ARG A 48 25.16 -17.19 -31.25
N ILE A 49 24.94 -17.69 -30.03
CA ILE A 49 25.73 -18.76 -29.43
C ILE A 49 25.50 -20.05 -30.25
N GLN A 50 26.50 -20.45 -31.04
CA GLN A 50 26.40 -21.60 -31.96
C GLN A 50 26.42 -22.96 -31.25
N SER A 51 27.06 -23.04 -30.07
CA SER A 51 27.07 -24.22 -29.22
C SER A 51 26.45 -23.88 -27.86
N LEU A 52 25.33 -24.51 -27.53
CA LEU A 52 24.75 -24.44 -26.19
C LEU A 52 25.82 -24.75 -25.13
N PRO A 53 25.93 -23.96 -24.04
CA PRO A 53 26.76 -24.35 -22.91
C PRO A 53 26.24 -25.71 -22.40
N GLN A 54 27.11 -26.72 -22.39
CA GLN A 54 26.75 -28.10 -22.06
C GLN A 54 26.31 -28.28 -20.60
N ASP A 55 26.58 -27.28 -19.74
CA ASP A 55 26.29 -27.30 -18.32
C ASP A 55 25.03 -26.46 -18.02
N THR A 56 23.84 -26.90 -18.47
CA THR A 56 22.61 -26.42 -17.81
C THR A 56 22.57 -27.01 -16.41
N LEU A 57 22.40 -26.17 -15.38
CA LEU A 57 22.46 -26.59 -13.96
C LEU A 57 21.42 -27.69 -13.63
N SER A 58 20.30 -27.74 -14.36
CA SER A 58 19.30 -28.81 -14.32
C SER A 58 19.79 -30.18 -14.79
N GLN A 59 20.91 -30.25 -15.50
CA GLN A 59 21.57 -31.48 -15.97
C GLN A 59 22.95 -31.69 -15.34
N SER A 60 23.35 -30.88 -14.35
CA SER A 60 24.67 -31.00 -13.72
C SER A 60 24.78 -32.31 -12.94
N LYS A 61 25.33 -33.33 -13.60
CA LYS A 61 25.60 -34.63 -13.00
C LYS A 61 26.76 -34.51 -12.02
N TRP A 62 26.51 -34.78 -10.75
CA TRP A 62 27.59 -34.91 -9.76
C TRP A 62 28.16 -36.34 -9.73
N TYR A 63 29.32 -36.51 -9.09
CA TYR A 63 29.98 -37.81 -8.95
C TYR A 63 29.13 -38.79 -8.13
N ASP A 64 28.86 -39.97 -8.69
CA ASP A 64 28.15 -41.08 -8.04
C ASP A 64 28.97 -41.70 -6.89
N ARG A 65 28.85 -41.12 -5.68
CA ARG A 65 29.64 -41.55 -4.51
C ARG A 65 29.35 -42.99 -4.11
N GLY A 66 30.40 -43.82 -4.08
CA GLY A 66 30.33 -45.21 -3.61
C GLY A 66 29.65 -46.20 -4.57
N ARG A 67 29.30 -45.76 -5.79
CA ARG A 67 28.69 -46.64 -6.80
C ARG A 67 29.70 -47.68 -7.29
N LYS A 68 29.27 -48.95 -7.29
CA LYS A 68 30.08 -50.11 -7.70
C LYS A 68 29.64 -50.59 -9.09
N LEU A 69 30.59 -50.96 -9.94
CA LEU A 69 30.36 -51.47 -11.29
C LEU A 69 29.65 -52.83 -11.31
N GLY A 70 29.71 -53.60 -10.22
CA GLY A 70 29.09 -54.91 -10.11
C GLY A 70 29.44 -55.63 -8.80
N PRO A 71 29.13 -56.93 -8.68
CA PRO A 71 29.55 -57.74 -7.54
C PRO A 71 31.07 -57.89 -7.48
N ALA A 72 31.61 -58.12 -6.28
CA ALA A 72 33.04 -58.34 -6.09
C ALA A 72 33.56 -59.56 -6.85
N ALA A 73 34.79 -59.48 -7.38
CA ALA A 73 35.41 -60.61 -8.05
C ALA A 73 35.77 -61.72 -7.06
N THR A 74 35.53 -62.97 -7.42
CA THR A 74 35.87 -64.15 -6.60
C THR A 74 37.35 -64.55 -6.69
N LYS A 75 38.12 -63.94 -7.60
CA LYS A 75 39.55 -64.22 -7.82
C LYS A 75 40.30 -62.92 -8.09
N PHE A 76 41.53 -62.83 -7.58
CA PHE A 76 42.41 -61.68 -7.79
C PHE A 76 42.74 -61.52 -9.29
N ARG A 77 42.55 -60.31 -9.83
CA ARG A 77 42.83 -59.99 -11.24
C ARG A 77 44.22 -59.37 -11.38
N LYS A 78 44.93 -59.66 -12.47
CA LYS A 78 46.24 -59.05 -12.74
C LYS A 78 46.07 -57.55 -12.97
N GLY A 79 46.86 -56.73 -12.27
CA GLY A 79 46.74 -55.28 -12.28
C GLY A 79 45.88 -54.70 -11.16
N ALA A 80 45.15 -55.52 -10.41
CA ALA A 80 44.39 -55.06 -9.25
C ALA A 80 45.29 -54.63 -8.09
N CYS A 81 44.76 -53.74 -7.24
CA CYS A 81 45.37 -53.35 -5.97
C CYS A 81 45.72 -54.57 -5.12
N GLU A 82 47.00 -54.74 -4.80
CA GLU A 82 47.49 -55.93 -4.09
C GLU A 82 46.90 -56.09 -2.68
N ASN A 83 46.40 -55.00 -2.09
CA ASN A 83 45.79 -54.98 -0.76
C ASN A 83 44.32 -55.43 -0.80
N CYS A 84 43.47 -54.77 -1.60
CA CYS A 84 42.01 -54.95 -1.61
C CYS A 84 41.45 -55.76 -2.79
N GLY A 85 42.20 -55.94 -3.87
CA GLY A 85 41.78 -56.68 -5.06
C GLY A 85 40.89 -55.93 -6.07
N ALA A 86 40.57 -54.65 -5.85
CA ALA A 86 39.89 -53.80 -6.85
C ALA A 86 40.86 -53.29 -7.93
N MET A 87 40.37 -53.03 -9.14
CA MET A 87 41.13 -52.54 -10.29
C MET A 87 41.20 -51.00 -10.40
N THR A 88 40.41 -50.25 -9.64
CA THR A 88 40.24 -48.80 -9.81
C THR A 88 41.43 -47.95 -9.34
N HIS A 89 42.23 -48.46 -8.40
CA HIS A 89 43.28 -47.69 -7.73
C HIS A 89 44.53 -48.54 -7.44
N LYS A 90 45.66 -47.88 -7.16
CA LYS A 90 46.92 -48.56 -6.77
C LYS A 90 46.96 -48.84 -5.27
N THR A 91 47.89 -49.69 -4.83
CA THR A 91 48.09 -50.04 -3.42
C THR A 91 48.29 -48.86 -2.48
N LYS A 92 48.93 -47.78 -2.95
CA LYS A 92 49.19 -46.55 -2.18
C LYS A 92 47.94 -45.68 -1.99
N GLU A 93 46.98 -45.78 -2.91
CA GLU A 93 45.73 -45.02 -2.93
C GLU A 93 44.57 -45.84 -2.33
N CYS A 94 44.88 -46.96 -1.66
CA CYS A 94 43.88 -47.91 -1.22
C CYS A 94 43.13 -47.40 0.02
N LEU A 95 41.83 -47.13 -0.17
CA LEU A 95 40.87 -46.74 0.88
C LEU A 95 40.70 -47.82 1.96
N SER A 96 40.96 -49.09 1.65
CA SER A 96 40.88 -50.18 2.64
C SER A 96 42.17 -50.28 3.47
N ARG A 97 42.02 -50.54 4.78
CA ARG A 97 43.13 -50.67 5.73
C ARG A 97 44.25 -51.59 5.19
N PRO A 98 45.54 -51.18 5.23
CA PRO A 98 46.65 -52.02 4.80
C PRO A 98 46.68 -53.38 5.52
N ARG A 99 46.63 -54.47 4.76
CA ARG A 99 46.67 -55.85 5.28
C ARG A 99 48.11 -56.37 5.28
N LYS A 100 48.50 -57.13 6.32
CA LYS A 100 49.82 -57.79 6.41
C LYS A 100 50.04 -58.80 5.26
N GLN A 101 48.98 -59.46 4.82
CA GLN A 101 48.94 -60.26 3.59
C GLN A 101 47.75 -59.77 2.76
N GLY A 102 48.02 -59.08 1.66
CA GLY A 102 46.97 -58.50 0.80
C GLY A 102 46.17 -59.53 0.01
N ALA A 103 45.09 -59.06 -0.64
CA ALA A 103 44.24 -59.86 -1.52
C ALA A 103 45.02 -60.57 -2.65
N LYS A 104 46.15 -60.02 -3.10
CA LYS A 104 47.04 -60.66 -4.09
C LYS A 104 47.55 -62.05 -3.67
N TRP A 105 47.83 -62.23 -2.37
CA TRP A 105 48.42 -63.46 -1.83
C TRP A 105 47.40 -64.36 -1.16
N THR A 106 46.33 -63.79 -0.59
CA THR A 106 45.32 -64.53 0.17
C THR A 106 44.07 -64.86 -0.64
N GLY A 107 43.76 -64.11 -1.70
CA GLY A 107 42.53 -64.24 -2.48
C GLY A 107 41.23 -63.93 -1.70
N ARG A 108 41.32 -63.42 -0.47
CA ARG A 108 40.18 -63.19 0.44
C ARG A 108 39.76 -61.72 0.47
N ASP A 109 38.46 -61.50 0.71
CA ASP A 109 37.83 -60.19 0.88
C ASP A 109 38.18 -59.19 -0.24
N ILE A 110 38.09 -59.66 -1.49
CA ILE A 110 38.25 -58.84 -2.69
C ILE A 110 37.11 -57.81 -2.73
N GLN A 111 37.44 -56.55 -2.95
CA GLN A 111 36.46 -55.48 -3.09
C GLN A 111 35.93 -55.42 -4.53
N ALA A 112 34.70 -54.92 -4.67
CA ALA A 112 34.13 -54.59 -5.97
C ALA A 112 34.81 -53.35 -6.56
N ASP A 113 34.83 -53.25 -7.89
CA ASP A 113 35.35 -52.09 -8.59
C ASP A 113 34.35 -50.92 -8.50
N GLU A 114 34.87 -49.72 -8.25
CA GLU A 114 34.11 -48.46 -8.20
C GLU A 114 33.89 -47.90 -9.62
N VAL A 115 32.84 -47.11 -9.81
CA VAL A 115 32.68 -46.31 -11.03
C VAL A 115 33.55 -45.06 -10.90
N VAL A 116 34.51 -44.88 -11.80
CA VAL A 116 35.29 -43.62 -11.92
C VAL A 116 34.67 -42.81 -13.06
N GLU A 117 34.26 -41.59 -12.77
CA GLU A 117 33.68 -40.67 -13.74
C GLU A 117 34.44 -39.34 -13.72
N ASP A 118 34.72 -38.76 -14.89
CA ASP A 118 35.33 -37.44 -15.02
C ASP A 118 34.27 -36.40 -15.38
N VAL A 119 33.82 -35.62 -14.39
CA VAL A 119 32.81 -34.56 -14.59
C VAL A 119 33.50 -33.21 -14.80
N ASN A 120 33.29 -32.62 -15.99
CA ASN A 120 33.64 -31.24 -16.25
C ASN A 120 32.48 -30.33 -15.82
N LEU A 121 32.78 -29.35 -14.97
CA LEU A 121 31.80 -28.42 -14.39
C LEU A 121 32.32 -26.97 -14.48
N GLY A 122 31.40 -26.03 -14.62
CA GLY A 122 31.63 -24.58 -14.48
C GLY A 122 32.20 -24.15 -13.12
N TRP A 123 32.58 -22.87 -13.00
CA TRP A 123 33.24 -22.34 -11.79
C TRP A 123 32.37 -22.41 -10.54
N ASP A 124 31.08 -22.10 -10.70
CA ASP A 124 30.06 -22.08 -9.64
C ASP A 124 29.64 -23.50 -9.27
N ALA A 125 29.33 -24.33 -10.27
CA ALA A 125 29.04 -25.75 -10.10
C ALA A 125 30.19 -26.56 -9.46
N LYS A 126 31.45 -26.11 -9.50
CA LYS A 126 32.56 -26.71 -8.72
C LYS A 126 32.59 -26.31 -7.25
N ARG A 127 31.94 -25.21 -6.88
CA ARG A 127 31.94 -24.61 -5.55
C ARG A 127 30.60 -24.72 -4.83
N ASP A 128 29.53 -25.08 -5.52
CA ASP A 128 28.24 -25.32 -4.88
C ASP A 128 28.39 -26.33 -3.74
N ARG A 129 27.96 -25.90 -2.56
CA ARG A 129 27.96 -26.69 -1.33
C ARG A 129 26.95 -27.84 -1.40
N TRP A 130 25.92 -27.70 -2.22
CA TRP A 130 24.81 -28.65 -2.36
C TRP A 130 25.02 -29.66 -3.51
N ASN A 131 26.23 -29.72 -4.06
CA ASN A 131 26.64 -30.72 -5.04
C ASN A 131 26.41 -32.17 -4.55
N GLY A 132 25.49 -32.87 -5.20
CA GLY A 132 25.11 -34.24 -4.86
C GLY A 132 24.09 -34.37 -3.72
N TYR A 133 23.37 -33.30 -3.38
CA TYR A 133 22.27 -33.33 -2.43
C TYR A 133 21.11 -34.21 -2.93
N ASP A 134 20.66 -35.19 -2.14
CA ASP A 134 19.43 -35.94 -2.40
C ASP A 134 18.25 -35.16 -1.80
N ALA A 135 17.29 -34.76 -2.65
CA ALA A 135 16.08 -34.05 -2.23
C ALA A 135 15.26 -34.81 -1.17
N ARG A 136 15.46 -36.13 -1.01
CA ARG A 136 14.86 -36.94 0.05
C ARG A 136 15.37 -36.59 1.44
N GLU A 137 16.60 -36.09 1.59
CA GLU A 137 17.16 -35.68 2.88
C GLU A 137 16.36 -34.51 3.49
N TYR A 138 15.75 -33.66 2.64
CA TYR A 138 14.86 -32.59 3.10
C TYR A 138 13.66 -33.09 3.92
N SER A 139 13.25 -34.35 3.73
CA SER A 139 12.17 -34.96 4.53
C SER A 139 12.51 -35.13 6.02
N ALA A 140 13.80 -35.11 6.40
CA ALA A 140 14.20 -35.07 7.80
C ALA A 140 13.89 -33.70 8.42
N VAL A 141 14.24 -32.61 7.71
CA VAL A 141 13.93 -31.25 8.12
C VAL A 141 12.41 -31.05 8.26
N VAL A 142 11.62 -31.55 7.30
CA VAL A 142 10.14 -31.49 7.39
C VAL A 142 9.63 -32.16 8.67
N LYS A 143 10.13 -33.35 9.01
CA LYS A 143 9.75 -34.05 10.26
C LYS A 143 10.15 -33.30 11.52
N GLU A 144 11.33 -32.68 11.54
CA GLU A 144 11.75 -31.83 12.66
C GLU A 144 10.77 -30.65 12.87
N TYR A 145 10.28 -30.04 11.80
CA TYR A 145 9.24 -29.01 11.87
C TYR A 145 7.87 -29.58 12.31
N GLU A 146 7.45 -30.74 11.79
CA GLU A 146 6.22 -31.44 12.21
C GLU A 146 6.25 -31.79 13.72
N GLU A 147 7.38 -32.27 14.23
CA GLU A 147 7.60 -32.56 15.65
C GLU A 147 7.55 -31.27 16.51
N LEU A 148 8.16 -30.18 16.03
CA LEU A 148 8.10 -28.87 16.70
C LEU A 148 6.68 -28.28 16.71
N GLU A 149 5.90 -28.45 15.64
CA GLU A 149 4.49 -28.04 15.60
C GLU A 149 3.61 -28.90 16.52
N ALA A 150 3.84 -30.22 16.57
CA ALA A 150 3.17 -31.10 17.52
C ALA A 150 3.46 -30.70 18.97
N LEU A 151 4.72 -30.38 19.30
CA LEU A 151 5.11 -29.87 20.63
C LEU A 151 4.49 -28.51 20.94
N LYS A 152 4.46 -27.58 19.98
CA LYS A 152 3.77 -26.28 20.12
C LYS A 152 2.28 -26.48 20.41
N LYS A 153 1.59 -27.31 19.62
CA LYS A 153 0.16 -27.62 19.78
C LYS A 153 -0.14 -28.29 21.12
N ALA A 154 0.70 -29.25 21.54
CA ALA A 154 0.60 -29.85 22.86
C ALA A 154 0.75 -28.79 23.96
N SER A 155 1.78 -27.93 23.88
CA SER A 155 2.03 -26.87 24.86
C SER A 155 0.93 -25.80 24.92
N ALA A 156 0.26 -25.52 23.79
CA ALA A 156 -0.91 -24.65 23.75
C ALA A 156 -2.09 -25.32 24.47
N SER A 157 -2.39 -26.59 24.16
CA SER A 157 -3.48 -27.33 24.79
C SER A 157 -3.27 -27.57 26.30
N THR A 158 -2.03 -27.63 26.79
CA THR A 158 -1.76 -27.69 28.23
C THR A 158 -1.93 -26.34 28.90
N LYS A 159 -1.49 -25.23 28.27
CA LYS A 159 -1.73 -23.87 28.79
C LYS A 159 -3.22 -23.54 28.84
N GLU A 160 -3.97 -23.95 27.82
CA GLU A 160 -5.43 -23.79 27.76
C GLU A 160 -6.10 -24.55 28.92
N LYS A 161 -5.70 -25.80 29.17
CA LYS A 161 -6.15 -26.57 30.35
C LYS A 161 -5.75 -25.96 31.69
N GLU A 162 -4.51 -25.48 31.83
CA GLU A 162 -4.04 -24.79 33.04
C GLU A 162 -4.78 -23.45 33.26
N LYS A 163 -5.24 -22.78 32.20
CA LYS A 163 -6.05 -21.56 32.30
C LYS A 163 -7.48 -21.87 32.77
N VAL A 164 -8.09 -22.94 32.24
CA VAL A 164 -9.37 -23.47 32.72
C VAL A 164 -9.28 -23.93 34.18
N GLU A 165 -8.17 -24.58 34.58
CA GLU A 165 -7.97 -25.08 35.95
C GLU A 165 -7.67 -23.97 36.98
N ASN A 166 -7.17 -22.80 36.54
CA ASN A 166 -6.96 -21.63 37.41
C ASN A 166 -8.19 -20.72 37.60
N GLY A 167 -9.34 -21.06 37.02
CA GLY A 167 -10.62 -20.43 37.40
C GLY A 167 -10.85 -19.01 36.90
N GLU A 168 -10.38 -18.69 35.69
CA GLU A 168 -11.02 -17.65 34.87
C GLU A 168 -12.06 -18.36 33.97
N ASP A 169 -13.34 -18.01 34.13
CA ASP A 169 -14.47 -18.76 33.56
C ASP A 169 -14.42 -18.85 32.03
N ALA A 170 -14.01 -20.02 31.52
CA ALA A 170 -14.05 -20.37 30.11
C ALA A 170 -15.30 -21.22 29.82
N GLU A 171 -16.46 -20.58 29.68
CA GLU A 171 -17.63 -21.26 29.13
C GLU A 171 -17.47 -21.51 27.61
N GLU A 172 -17.70 -22.77 27.24
CA GLU A 172 -17.95 -23.34 25.91
C GLU A 172 -17.47 -22.57 24.65
N THR A 173 -16.36 -23.04 24.05
CA THR A 173 -16.29 -23.09 22.57
C THR A 173 -15.48 -24.28 22.03
N ASN A 174 -15.88 -25.51 22.39
CA ASN A 174 -15.44 -26.71 21.68
C ASN A 174 -16.18 -26.84 20.33
N ASN A 175 -15.80 -26.02 19.33
CA ASN A 175 -16.31 -26.14 17.97
C ASN A 175 -15.22 -25.77 16.94
N ASP A 176 -14.43 -26.76 16.50
CA ASP A 176 -13.33 -26.64 15.51
C ASP A 176 -13.83 -26.33 14.07
N GLY A 177 -14.88 -25.52 13.91
CA GLY A 177 -15.52 -25.25 12.61
C GLY A 177 -16.25 -23.91 12.49
N ASP A 178 -16.09 -22.99 13.46
CA ASP A 178 -16.69 -21.66 13.40
C ASP A 178 -15.67 -20.60 12.90
N PRO A 179 -15.96 -19.86 11.81
CA PRO A 179 -15.07 -18.80 11.31
C PRO A 179 -14.87 -17.63 12.29
N GLU A 180 -15.73 -17.47 13.31
CA GLU A 180 -15.58 -16.43 14.32
C GLU A 180 -14.37 -16.70 15.26
N ILE A 181 -14.08 -17.97 15.55
CA ILE A 181 -12.93 -18.40 16.38
C ILE A 181 -11.60 -18.24 15.63
N GLU A 182 -11.60 -18.45 14.31
CA GLU A 182 -10.40 -18.20 13.49
C GLU A 182 -10.04 -16.71 13.50
N SER A 183 -11.04 -15.82 13.49
CA SER A 183 -10.84 -14.37 13.66
C SER A 183 -10.25 -14.01 15.03
N ALA A 184 -10.67 -14.70 16.10
CA ALA A 184 -10.12 -14.51 17.45
C ALA A 184 -8.65 -14.95 17.55
N LYS A 185 -8.27 -16.08 16.93
CA LYS A 185 -6.85 -16.49 16.82
C LYS A 185 -6.00 -15.44 16.10
N TYR A 186 -6.50 -14.88 14.99
CA TYR A 186 -5.80 -13.79 14.31
C TYR A 186 -5.73 -12.52 15.16
N ALA A 187 -6.76 -12.18 15.93
CA ALA A 187 -6.75 -11.04 16.84
C ALA A 187 -5.69 -11.21 17.95
N GLU A 188 -5.67 -12.38 18.62
CA GLU A 188 -4.73 -12.66 19.71
C GLU A 188 -3.28 -12.78 19.21
N GLU A 189 -3.03 -13.35 18.01
CA GLU A 189 -1.70 -13.30 17.38
C GLU A 189 -1.26 -11.89 16.93
N THR A 190 -2.20 -10.98 16.63
CA THR A 190 -1.83 -9.58 16.36
C THR A 190 -1.50 -8.79 17.63
N ASP A 191 -2.18 -9.06 18.74
CA ASP A 191 -1.97 -8.38 20.02
C ASP A 191 -0.72 -8.92 20.77
N MET A 192 -0.44 -10.22 20.64
CA MET A 192 0.70 -10.91 21.29
C MET A 192 2.05 -10.65 20.60
N GLY A 193 2.38 -9.36 20.42
CA GLY A 193 3.76 -8.90 20.22
C GLY A 193 4.12 -8.42 18.82
N ARG A 194 3.19 -8.31 17.86
CA ARG A 194 3.46 -7.67 16.57
C ARG A 194 3.37 -6.14 16.61
N ASN A 195 3.82 -5.55 17.72
CA ASN A 195 4.13 -4.13 17.84
C ASN A 195 5.42 -3.79 17.08
N GLN A 196 5.39 -3.99 15.75
CA GLN A 196 6.33 -3.32 14.86
C GLN A 196 6.12 -1.81 15.05
N PRO A 197 7.17 -1.03 15.34
CA PRO A 197 7.01 0.41 15.48
C PRO A 197 6.46 0.94 14.15
N THR A 198 5.33 1.65 14.20
CA THR A 198 4.62 2.20 13.02
C THR A 198 5.54 3.00 12.08
N SER A 199 6.66 3.52 12.60
CA SER A 199 7.81 4.07 11.88
C SER A 199 8.34 3.20 10.71
N THR A 200 8.24 1.88 10.80
CA THR A 200 8.80 0.93 9.81
C THR A 200 7.75 0.21 8.96
N ARG A 201 6.47 0.64 9.00
CA ARG A 201 5.43 0.07 8.14
C ARG A 201 5.78 0.35 6.68
N ASN A 202 5.88 -0.70 5.86
CA ASN A 202 6.12 -0.58 4.42
C ASN A 202 5.12 0.40 3.79
N LEU A 203 5.61 1.41 3.06
CA LEU A 203 4.78 2.41 2.38
C LEU A 203 3.89 1.81 1.27
N ARG A 204 4.18 0.57 0.82
CA ARG A 204 3.35 -0.14 -0.14
C ARG A 204 2.15 -0.74 0.58
N ILE A 205 0.98 -0.15 0.32
CA ILE A 205 -0.35 -0.72 0.60
C ILE A 205 -0.38 -2.13 0.02
N ARG A 206 -0.80 -3.13 0.82
CA ARG A 206 -0.80 -4.56 0.44
C ARG A 206 -2.11 -4.96 -0.22
N GLU A 207 -3.15 -4.21 0.09
CA GLU A 207 -4.51 -4.26 -0.44
C GLU A 207 -4.53 -3.86 -1.92
N ASP A 208 -3.67 -2.93 -2.33
CA ASP A 208 -3.50 -2.48 -3.71
C ASP A 208 -2.60 -3.43 -4.51
N THR A 209 -3.21 -4.27 -5.34
CA THR A 209 -2.46 -5.14 -6.27
C THR A 209 -1.73 -4.33 -7.34
N ALA A 210 -0.50 -4.73 -7.67
CA ALA A 210 0.28 -4.05 -8.70
C ALA A 210 -0.25 -4.40 -10.11
N LYS A 211 -0.30 -3.41 -11.01
CA LYS A 211 -0.95 -3.59 -12.33
C LYS A 211 -0.40 -4.74 -13.18
N TYR A 212 0.91 -5.03 -13.08
CA TYR A 212 1.58 -6.16 -13.75
C TYR A 212 1.35 -7.53 -13.07
N LEU A 213 0.63 -7.57 -11.94
CA LEU A 213 0.20 -8.81 -11.26
C LEU A 213 -1.29 -9.08 -11.45
N LEU A 214 -2.04 -8.20 -12.14
CA LEU A 214 -3.46 -8.41 -12.43
C LEU A 214 -3.66 -9.58 -13.41
N ASN A 215 -2.79 -9.70 -14.41
CA ASN A 215 -2.66 -10.86 -15.29
C ASN A 215 -1.19 -11.30 -15.33
N LEU A 216 -0.91 -12.57 -15.07
CA LEU A 216 0.46 -13.13 -15.10
C LEU A 216 0.84 -13.70 -16.48
N ASP A 217 -0.11 -13.76 -17.43
CA ASP A 217 0.13 -14.26 -18.78
C ASP A 217 1.09 -13.34 -19.53
N LEU A 218 2.10 -13.93 -20.18
CA LEU A 218 3.18 -13.19 -20.87
C LEU A 218 2.68 -12.38 -22.08
N GLU A 219 1.56 -12.78 -22.68
CA GLU A 219 0.91 -12.11 -23.81
C GLU A 219 -0.16 -11.08 -23.38
N SER A 220 -0.29 -10.83 -22.07
CA SER A 220 -1.24 -9.84 -21.54
C SER A 220 -0.80 -8.39 -21.75
N ALA A 221 -1.65 -7.47 -21.30
CA ALA A 221 -1.44 -6.02 -21.36
C ALA A 221 -0.02 -5.59 -20.93
N LYS A 222 0.70 -4.86 -21.79
CA LYS A 222 2.09 -4.48 -21.53
C LYS A 222 2.18 -3.43 -20.43
N TYR A 223 2.76 -3.77 -19.27
CA TYR A 223 3.17 -2.78 -18.27
C TYR A 223 4.47 -2.07 -18.70
N ASP A 224 4.49 -0.73 -18.63
CA ASP A 224 5.72 0.07 -18.65
C ASP A 224 6.13 0.41 -17.21
N PRO A 225 7.22 -0.18 -16.68
CA PRO A 225 7.68 0.07 -15.32
C PRO A 225 8.25 1.49 -15.11
N LYS A 226 8.60 2.22 -16.18
CA LYS A 226 9.14 3.58 -16.09
C LYS A 226 8.04 4.60 -15.81
N THR A 227 6.96 4.56 -16.59
CA THR A 227 5.79 5.44 -16.41
C THR A 227 4.77 4.86 -15.40
N ARG A 228 4.92 3.59 -15.03
CA ARG A 228 3.98 2.82 -14.18
C ARG A 228 2.57 2.71 -14.77
N SER A 229 2.45 2.83 -16.10
CA SER A 229 1.21 2.71 -16.83
C SER A 229 1.08 1.32 -17.48
N MET A 230 -0.15 0.80 -17.56
CA MET A 230 -0.46 -0.28 -18.48
C MET A 230 -0.67 0.34 -19.87
N ALA A 231 -0.09 -0.25 -20.90
CA ALA A 231 -0.45 0.04 -22.27
C ALA A 231 -1.81 -0.59 -22.60
N ASP A 232 -2.53 0.07 -23.49
CA ASP A 232 -3.90 -0.25 -23.88
C ASP A 232 -4.04 -1.68 -24.44
N VAL A 233 -5.06 -2.42 -23.99
CA VAL A 233 -5.52 -3.65 -24.65
C VAL A 233 -6.46 -3.25 -25.78
N GLY A 234 -5.93 -2.51 -26.76
CA GLY A 234 -6.67 -2.09 -27.95
C GLY A 234 -7.19 -3.29 -28.78
N THR A 235 -6.57 -4.46 -28.61
CA THR A 235 -7.03 -5.74 -29.17
C THR A 235 -6.56 -6.93 -28.35
N ALA A 236 -7.53 -7.76 -27.94
CA ALA A 236 -7.49 -9.21 -27.64
C ALA A 236 -7.38 -9.67 -26.17
N PRO A 237 -8.06 -10.78 -25.81
CA PRO A 237 -9.36 -11.30 -26.29
C PRO A 237 -10.48 -10.88 -25.31
N LYS A 238 -11.77 -10.79 -25.66
CA LYS A 238 -12.66 -11.93 -25.98
C LYS A 238 -12.55 -13.19 -25.09
N ALA A 239 -11.85 -13.11 -23.97
CA ALA A 239 -12.15 -13.97 -22.83
C ALA A 239 -13.41 -13.40 -22.16
N GLY A 240 -14.59 -13.91 -22.54
CA GLY A 240 -15.85 -13.63 -21.87
C GLY A 240 -15.92 -14.36 -20.53
N GLY A 241 -15.02 -13.98 -19.61
CA GLY A 241 -15.04 -14.41 -18.22
C GLY A 241 -15.24 -13.18 -17.34
N ASP A 242 -16.11 -13.29 -16.35
CA ASP A 242 -16.48 -12.23 -15.41
C ASP A 242 -15.38 -11.93 -14.37
N ASN A 243 -14.13 -11.89 -14.83
CA ASN A 243 -12.97 -11.59 -14.01
C ASN A 243 -13.00 -10.09 -13.69
N ALA A 244 -13.40 -9.73 -12.47
CA ALA A 244 -13.47 -8.34 -12.00
C ALA A 244 -12.14 -7.55 -12.22
N ALA A 245 -11.00 -8.24 -12.24
CA ALA A 245 -9.69 -7.67 -12.59
C ALA A 245 -9.62 -7.10 -14.02
N SER A 246 -10.36 -7.65 -14.99
CA SER A 246 -10.36 -7.16 -16.37
C SER A 246 -11.07 -5.80 -16.52
N ASN A 247 -12.10 -5.55 -15.71
CA ASN A 247 -12.77 -4.24 -15.64
C ASN A 247 -11.82 -3.16 -15.11
N LEU A 248 -11.04 -3.48 -14.06
CA LEU A 248 -10.01 -2.58 -13.50
C LEU A 248 -8.78 -2.38 -14.42
N LEU A 249 -8.61 -3.24 -15.44
CA LEU A 249 -7.48 -3.20 -16.38
C LEU A 249 -7.74 -2.37 -17.63
N ALA A 250 -8.99 -2.32 -18.10
CA ALA A 250 -9.39 -1.47 -19.24
C ALA A 250 -9.34 0.04 -18.91
N ASP A 251 -9.17 0.37 -17.62
CA ASP A 251 -9.45 1.70 -17.09
C ASP A 251 -8.45 2.79 -17.47
N GLU A 252 -7.14 2.57 -17.62
CA GLU A 252 -6.19 3.71 -17.76
C GLU A 252 -6.48 4.60 -18.98
N ASN A 253 -6.74 4.04 -20.16
CA ASN A 253 -7.12 4.82 -21.34
C ASN A 253 -8.61 5.20 -21.34
N PHE A 254 -9.49 4.33 -20.82
CA PHE A 254 -10.90 4.62 -20.68
C PHE A 254 -11.15 5.81 -19.75
N MET A 255 -10.62 5.79 -18.53
CA MET A 255 -10.60 6.87 -17.53
C MET A 255 -10.03 8.17 -18.10
N ARG A 256 -8.91 8.13 -18.85
CA ARG A 256 -8.35 9.33 -19.50
C ARG A 256 -9.32 10.01 -20.47
N SER A 257 -10.19 9.23 -21.11
CA SER A 257 -11.21 9.73 -22.03
C SER A 257 -12.56 10.02 -21.37
N SER A 258 -12.80 9.52 -20.16
CA SER A 258 -14.09 9.59 -19.48
C SER A 258 -14.27 10.90 -18.69
N GLY A 259 -15.50 11.13 -18.23
CA GLY A 259 -15.86 12.33 -17.45
C GLY A 259 -15.58 13.64 -18.18
N ASP A 260 -14.97 14.59 -17.47
CA ASP A 260 -14.75 15.96 -17.92
C ASP A 260 -13.81 16.07 -19.13
N ALA A 261 -12.98 15.05 -19.42
CA ALA A 261 -12.12 15.04 -20.60
C ALA A 261 -12.96 15.05 -21.89
N ALA A 262 -13.98 14.18 -21.99
CA ALA A 262 -14.90 14.15 -23.13
C ALA A 262 -15.76 15.43 -23.22
N GLU A 263 -16.03 16.10 -22.10
CA GLU A 263 -16.73 17.39 -22.05
C GLU A 263 -15.84 18.54 -22.57
N PHE A 264 -14.58 18.55 -22.16
CA PHE A 264 -13.56 19.51 -22.57
C PHE A 264 -13.27 19.39 -24.07
N GLU A 265 -13.13 18.17 -24.60
CA GLU A 265 -13.02 17.96 -26.05
C GLU A 265 -14.22 18.50 -26.83
N LYS A 266 -15.45 18.28 -26.33
CA LYS A 266 -16.67 18.83 -26.97
C LYS A 266 -16.65 20.37 -26.94
N ALA A 267 -16.19 20.97 -25.84
CA ALA A 267 -16.03 22.43 -25.73
C ALA A 267 -14.94 22.97 -26.67
N GLN A 268 -13.82 22.25 -26.82
CA GLN A 268 -12.75 22.62 -27.74
C GLN A 268 -13.16 22.49 -29.20
N ARG A 269 -13.87 21.41 -29.56
CA ARG A 269 -14.50 21.24 -30.88
C ARG A 269 -15.51 22.36 -31.16
N TYR A 270 -16.32 22.75 -30.18
CA TYR A 270 -17.24 23.89 -30.30
C TYR A 270 -16.51 25.23 -30.49
N ALA A 271 -15.40 25.49 -29.78
CA ALA A 271 -14.57 26.67 -29.99
C ALA A 271 -14.00 26.73 -31.42
N TRP A 272 -13.51 25.60 -31.95
CA TRP A 272 -13.04 25.51 -33.34
C TRP A 272 -14.18 25.70 -34.36
N GLU A 273 -15.31 25.01 -34.20
CA GLU A 273 -16.48 25.17 -35.08
C GLU A 273 -17.00 26.61 -35.10
N THR A 274 -17.06 27.28 -33.93
CA THR A 274 -17.50 28.68 -33.86
C THR A 274 -16.47 29.62 -34.47
N GLN A 275 -15.17 29.35 -34.32
CA GLN A 275 -14.11 30.09 -35.00
C GLN A 275 -14.22 29.96 -36.53
N GLU A 276 -14.42 28.75 -37.07
CA GLU A 276 -14.59 28.49 -38.51
C GLU A 276 -15.86 29.14 -39.08
N LYS A 277 -16.97 29.10 -38.32
CA LYS A 277 -18.25 29.70 -38.71
C LYS A 277 -18.30 31.22 -38.50
N SER A 278 -17.33 31.81 -37.79
CA SER A 278 -17.29 33.24 -37.50
C SER A 278 -16.79 34.06 -38.70
N ALA A 279 -17.45 35.19 -38.96
CA ALA A 279 -17.02 36.12 -39.99
C ALA A 279 -15.66 36.76 -39.63
N PRO A 280 -14.80 37.10 -40.62
CA PRO A 280 -13.51 37.73 -40.35
C PRO A 280 -13.67 39.05 -39.60
N GLY A 281 -13.19 39.09 -38.35
CA GLY A 281 -13.30 40.25 -37.44
C GLY A 281 -14.27 40.06 -36.27
N ALA A 282 -15.07 38.99 -36.24
CA ALA A 282 -15.88 38.66 -35.07
C ALA A 282 -15.02 38.23 -33.86
N LYS A 283 -15.56 38.40 -32.64
CA LYS A 283 -14.92 37.89 -31.42
C LYS A 283 -14.84 36.37 -31.50
N LYS A 284 -13.62 35.84 -31.53
CA LYS A 284 -13.36 34.40 -31.59
C LYS A 284 -13.47 33.80 -30.20
N LEU A 285 -14.27 32.74 -30.06
CA LEU A 285 -14.30 31.97 -28.82
C LEU A 285 -13.01 31.15 -28.71
N HIS A 286 -12.28 31.30 -27.61
CA HIS A 286 -11.04 30.55 -27.35
C HIS A 286 -11.03 30.00 -25.93
N LEU A 287 -10.99 28.67 -25.82
CA LEU A 287 -11.26 27.93 -24.58
C LEU A 287 -10.31 28.30 -23.43
N GLN A 288 -9.03 28.49 -23.71
CA GLN A 288 -8.02 28.85 -22.70
C GLN A 288 -7.98 30.36 -22.38
N ALA A 289 -8.60 31.21 -23.21
CA ALA A 289 -8.57 32.66 -23.00
C ALA A 289 -9.83 33.13 -22.25
N ASN A 290 -11.01 32.72 -22.72
CA ASN A 290 -12.31 33.04 -22.15
C ASN A 290 -13.11 31.75 -21.84
N PRO A 291 -12.66 30.89 -20.90
CA PRO A 291 -13.31 29.60 -20.63
C PRO A 291 -14.78 29.75 -20.20
N THR A 292 -15.08 30.72 -19.34
CA THR A 292 -16.42 30.98 -18.80
C THR A 292 -17.40 31.48 -19.87
N GLU A 293 -16.95 32.30 -20.80
CA GLU A 293 -17.74 32.73 -21.96
C GLU A 293 -18.13 31.52 -22.83
N GLY A 294 -17.17 30.62 -23.07
CA GLY A 294 -17.40 29.37 -23.80
C GLY A 294 -18.39 28.44 -23.13
N GLU A 295 -18.29 28.27 -21.81
CA GLU A 295 -19.22 27.45 -21.04
C GLU A 295 -20.65 28.00 -21.07
N ILE A 296 -20.82 29.32 -20.89
CA ILE A 296 -22.12 30.01 -20.96
C ILE A 296 -22.74 29.85 -22.36
N LEU A 297 -21.93 29.98 -23.42
CA LEU A 297 -22.39 29.78 -24.79
C LEU A 297 -22.77 28.30 -25.05
N ARG A 298 -22.00 27.33 -24.52
CA ARG A 298 -22.31 25.90 -24.62
C ARG A 298 -23.63 25.54 -23.90
N LYS A 299 -23.88 26.10 -22.71
CA LYS A 299 -25.16 25.95 -21.97
C LYS A 299 -26.34 26.54 -22.75
N LYS A 300 -26.19 27.75 -23.29
CA LYS A 300 -27.20 28.36 -24.19
C LYS A 300 -27.44 27.51 -25.44
N GLN A 301 -26.40 26.87 -25.99
CA GLN A 301 -26.52 25.98 -27.14
C GLN A 301 -27.24 24.67 -26.78
N SER A 302 -26.96 24.04 -25.62
CA SER A 302 -27.67 22.82 -25.20
C SER A 302 -29.15 23.10 -24.96
N GLU A 303 -29.49 24.18 -24.25
CA GLU A 303 -30.88 24.63 -24.09
C GLU A 303 -31.57 24.90 -25.44
N ALA A 304 -30.87 25.56 -26.37
CA ALA A 304 -31.42 25.84 -27.71
C ALA A 304 -31.61 24.55 -28.53
N ALA A 305 -30.70 23.57 -28.39
CA ALA A 305 -30.79 22.27 -29.04
C ALA A 305 -31.92 21.41 -28.45
N GLU A 306 -32.16 21.49 -27.14
CA GLU A 306 -33.30 20.85 -26.46
C GLU A 306 -34.62 21.50 -26.91
N LYS A 307 -34.74 22.83 -26.87
CA LYS A 307 -35.90 23.56 -27.40
C LYS A 307 -36.16 23.24 -28.89
N LYS A 308 -35.11 23.03 -29.69
CA LYS A 308 -35.21 22.61 -31.09
C LYS A 308 -35.63 21.13 -31.23
N ARG A 309 -35.13 20.24 -30.37
CA ARG A 309 -35.57 18.83 -30.31
C ARG A 309 -37.03 18.73 -29.89
N GLU A 310 -37.46 19.46 -28.86
CA GLU A 310 -38.85 19.51 -28.42
C GLU A 310 -39.79 20.04 -29.51
N SER A 311 -39.45 21.18 -30.14
CA SER A 311 -40.28 21.72 -31.22
C SER A 311 -40.31 20.77 -32.43
N SER A 312 -39.22 20.08 -32.75
CA SER A 312 -39.24 19.01 -33.77
C SER A 312 -40.11 17.82 -33.36
N ARG A 313 -40.08 17.40 -32.09
CA ARG A 313 -40.92 16.31 -31.54
C ARG A 313 -42.40 16.69 -31.56
N LYS A 314 -42.74 17.94 -31.17
CA LYS A 314 -44.09 18.52 -31.24
C LYS A 314 -44.58 18.57 -32.69
N ALA A 315 -43.78 19.11 -33.61
CA ALA A 315 -44.12 19.17 -35.03
C ALA A 315 -44.22 17.79 -35.71
N LEU A 316 -43.51 16.76 -35.23
CA LEU A 316 -43.70 15.38 -35.68
C LEU A 316 -45.01 14.79 -35.12
N LEU A 317 -45.30 15.00 -33.85
CA LEU A 317 -46.55 14.56 -33.20
C LEU A 317 -47.79 15.18 -33.87
N GLU A 318 -47.73 16.47 -34.22
CA GLU A 318 -48.78 17.18 -34.96
C GLU A 318 -48.99 16.65 -36.39
N LYS A 319 -47.91 16.21 -37.06
CA LYS A 319 -47.96 15.71 -38.45
C LYS A 319 -48.40 14.25 -38.58
N TYR A 320 -48.02 13.42 -37.61
CA TYR A 320 -48.19 11.96 -37.69
C TYR A 320 -49.17 11.39 -36.65
N GLY A 321 -49.63 12.20 -35.68
CA GLY A 321 -50.49 11.74 -34.58
C GLY A 321 -49.75 10.90 -33.54
N GLY A 322 -50.50 10.17 -32.71
CA GLY A 322 -49.95 9.22 -31.74
C GLY A 322 -49.70 9.79 -30.33
N SER A 323 -50.27 10.94 -29.97
CA SER A 323 -50.26 11.47 -28.59
C SER A 323 -50.83 10.50 -27.56
N GLU A 324 -51.80 9.68 -27.96
CA GLU A 324 -52.45 8.64 -27.15
C GLU A 324 -51.50 7.51 -26.73
N HIS A 325 -50.49 7.20 -27.54
CA HIS A 325 -49.46 6.20 -27.23
C HIS A 325 -48.27 6.77 -26.45
N LEU A 326 -48.18 8.10 -26.31
CA LEU A 326 -47.15 8.78 -25.51
C LEU A 326 -47.56 8.93 -24.04
N GLN A 327 -48.86 8.87 -23.75
CA GLN A 327 -49.35 8.80 -22.38
C GLN A 327 -48.96 7.43 -21.84
N ALA A 328 -48.16 7.42 -20.76
CA ALA A 328 -47.92 6.19 -20.03
C ALA A 328 -49.28 5.62 -19.63
N ALA A 329 -49.55 4.37 -20.02
CA ALA A 329 -50.81 3.72 -19.66
C ALA A 329 -51.01 3.86 -18.15
N PRO A 330 -52.21 4.29 -17.68
CA PRO A 330 -52.47 4.33 -16.25
C PRO A 330 -52.15 2.94 -15.71
N PRO A 331 -51.39 2.84 -14.59
CA PRO A 331 -50.87 1.56 -14.12
C PRO A 331 -52.05 0.59 -14.03
N PHE A 332 -51.99 -0.48 -14.81
CA PHE A 332 -53.07 -1.45 -14.86
C PHE A 332 -53.15 -2.09 -13.47
N ILE A 333 -54.16 -1.69 -12.69
CA ILE A 333 -54.40 -2.24 -11.36
C ILE A 333 -55.01 -3.63 -11.54
N ALA A 334 -54.16 -4.58 -11.96
CA ALA A 334 -54.32 -5.96 -11.56
C ALA A 334 -54.28 -5.96 -10.03
N ALA A 335 -55.35 -6.44 -9.40
CA ALA A 335 -55.47 -6.48 -7.95
C ALA A 335 -54.66 -7.66 -7.36
N GLU A 336 -53.34 -7.60 -7.51
CA GLU A 336 -52.39 -8.46 -6.81
C GLU A 336 -51.92 -7.73 -5.55
N ASN A 337 -52.58 -8.02 -4.43
CA ASN A 337 -52.48 -7.27 -3.17
C ASN A 337 -51.24 -7.63 -2.32
N GLU A 338 -50.10 -7.95 -2.94
CA GLU A 338 -48.87 -8.36 -2.23
C GLU A 338 -47.67 -7.53 -2.69
N ARG A 339 -47.61 -6.30 -2.19
CA ARG A 339 -46.39 -5.48 -2.27
C ARG A 339 -45.40 -6.00 -1.23
N TYR A 340 -44.33 -6.64 -1.68
CA TYR A 340 -43.25 -7.08 -0.79
C TYR A 340 -42.61 -5.88 -0.07
N VAL A 341 -42.54 -5.95 1.25
CA VAL A 341 -42.02 -4.90 2.14
C VAL A 341 -40.92 -5.52 2.99
N GLU A 342 -39.67 -5.19 2.69
CA GLU A 342 -38.54 -5.52 3.56
C GLU A 342 -38.56 -4.59 4.77
N TYR A 343 -38.58 -5.17 5.97
CA TYR A 343 -38.37 -4.46 7.22
C TYR A 343 -36.90 -4.62 7.64
N ASP A 344 -36.24 -3.49 7.93
CA ASP A 344 -34.94 -3.51 8.60
C ASP A 344 -35.09 -4.10 10.02
N SER A 345 -33.98 -4.51 10.66
CA SER A 345 -33.98 -5.09 12.03
C SER A 345 -34.63 -4.18 13.11
N SER A 346 -34.88 -2.90 12.81
CA SER A 346 -35.60 -1.96 13.68
C SER A 346 -37.10 -1.82 13.35
N GLY A 347 -37.66 -2.68 12.50
CA GLY A 347 -39.09 -2.66 12.11
C GLY A 347 -39.48 -1.52 11.15
N GLY A 348 -38.51 -0.84 10.53
CA GLY A 348 -38.75 0.22 9.55
C GLY A 348 -38.73 -0.32 8.12
N ILE A 349 -39.57 0.23 7.23
CA ILE A 349 -39.59 -0.14 5.81
C ILE A 349 -38.31 0.34 5.13
N LYS A 350 -37.55 -0.59 4.57
CA LYS A 350 -36.27 -0.33 3.92
C LYS A 350 -36.47 0.51 2.67
N GLY A 351 -35.84 1.69 2.64
CA GLY A 351 -35.90 2.63 1.52
C GLY A 351 -37.00 3.70 1.59
N GLU A 352 -37.89 3.69 2.59
CA GLU A 352 -38.83 4.83 2.79
C GLU A 352 -38.17 5.93 3.65
N VAL A 353 -38.19 7.17 3.15
CA VAL A 353 -37.65 8.32 3.88
C VAL A 353 -38.52 8.61 5.11
N LYS A 354 -37.95 8.41 6.31
CA LYS A 354 -38.63 8.66 7.59
C LYS A 354 -39.14 10.11 7.65
N LYS A 355 -40.47 10.27 7.61
CA LYS A 355 -41.13 11.57 7.77
C LYS A 355 -40.98 12.03 9.22
N ILE A 356 -40.37 13.19 9.43
CA ILE A 356 -40.25 13.82 10.75
C ILE A 356 -41.67 14.20 11.21
N ALA A 357 -42.09 13.71 12.36
CA ALA A 357 -43.40 14.04 12.92
C ALA A 357 -43.39 15.46 13.49
N SER A 358 -44.20 16.36 12.91
CA SER A 358 -44.51 17.66 13.52
C SER A 358 -45.22 17.45 14.86
N SER A 359 -44.90 18.23 15.90
CA SER A 359 -45.58 18.04 17.19
C SER A 359 -47.06 18.45 17.13
N LYS A 360 -47.79 18.09 18.20
CA LYS A 360 -49.21 18.43 18.39
C LYS A 360 -49.48 19.94 18.48
N TYR A 361 -48.45 20.73 18.76
CA TYR A 361 -48.55 22.19 18.90
C TYR A 361 -48.10 22.86 17.60
N LYS A 362 -48.68 24.03 17.30
CA LYS A 362 -48.24 24.82 16.15
C LYS A 362 -46.88 25.44 16.46
N GLU A 363 -45.84 24.79 15.98
CA GLU A 363 -44.48 25.31 15.92
C GLU A 363 -44.42 26.53 14.96
N ASP A 364 -43.37 27.35 15.09
CA ASP A 364 -43.07 28.49 14.21
C ASP A 364 -44.20 29.50 13.97
N VAL A 365 -45.08 29.70 14.95
CA VAL A 365 -46.10 30.77 14.89
C VAL A 365 -45.46 32.13 15.16
N LEU A 366 -45.12 32.82 14.08
CA LEU A 366 -44.61 34.19 14.10
C LEU A 366 -45.77 35.18 14.33
N ILE A 367 -45.68 35.98 15.39
CA ILE A 367 -46.70 36.95 15.79
C ILE A 367 -46.18 38.36 15.44
N ASN A 368 -47.06 39.28 15.03
CA ASN A 368 -46.79 40.73 14.89
C ASN A 368 -45.47 41.10 14.18
N ASN A 369 -45.18 40.41 13.08
CA ASN A 369 -44.03 40.62 12.18
C ASN A 369 -42.63 40.42 12.82
N HIS A 370 -42.54 39.63 13.90
CA HIS A 370 -41.25 39.09 14.37
C HIS A 370 -40.77 37.97 13.45
N THR A 371 -39.45 37.82 13.26
CA THR A 371 -38.83 36.72 12.49
C THR A 371 -38.40 35.53 13.35
N SER A 372 -38.74 35.56 14.65
CA SER A 372 -38.42 34.53 15.63
C SER A 372 -39.60 34.33 16.58
N VAL A 373 -39.82 33.10 17.06
CA VAL A 373 -40.90 32.78 18.01
C VAL A 373 -40.64 33.41 19.38
N TRP A 374 -41.70 33.71 20.14
CA TRP A 374 -41.59 34.17 21.53
C TRP A 374 -40.90 33.12 22.42
N GLY A 375 -39.86 33.51 23.17
CA GLY A 375 -39.02 32.59 23.94
C GLY A 375 -37.76 32.14 23.22
N SER A 376 -37.50 32.63 22.00
CA SER A 376 -36.22 32.45 21.29
C SER A 376 -35.04 33.23 21.90
N TRP A 377 -35.31 34.14 22.85
CA TRP A 377 -34.31 34.95 23.53
C TRP A 377 -34.59 35.01 25.03
N TRP A 378 -33.53 35.11 25.84
CA TRP A 378 -33.60 35.16 27.31
C TRP A 378 -32.57 36.16 27.83
N SER A 379 -33.00 37.09 28.68
CA SER A 379 -32.11 38.00 29.40
C SER A 379 -32.77 38.47 30.70
N GLN A 380 -31.98 38.66 31.76
CA GLN A 380 -32.43 39.20 33.06
C GLN A 380 -33.71 38.53 33.62
N PHE A 381 -33.75 37.19 33.59
CA PHE A 381 -34.89 36.35 34.00
C PHE A 381 -36.20 36.56 33.21
N GLN A 382 -36.12 37.14 32.01
CA GLN A 382 -37.27 37.37 31.13
C GLN A 382 -37.04 36.78 29.72
N TRP A 383 -38.09 36.13 29.21
CA TRP A 383 -38.14 35.63 27.83
C TRP A 383 -38.52 36.75 26.86
N GLY A 384 -37.99 36.69 25.63
CA GLY A 384 -38.22 37.68 24.58
C GLY A 384 -38.13 37.11 23.16
N TYR A 385 -38.08 38.00 22.18
CA TYR A 385 -37.88 37.68 20.76
C TYR A 385 -36.42 37.88 20.33
N ALA A 386 -35.78 36.89 19.73
CA ALA A 386 -34.39 36.97 19.25
C ALA A 386 -34.18 37.94 18.08
N CYS A 387 -35.23 38.29 17.33
CA CYS A 387 -35.12 39.22 16.21
C CYS A 387 -34.91 40.68 16.62
N CYS A 388 -35.38 41.10 17.81
CA CYS A 388 -35.32 42.50 18.25
C CYS A 388 -35.04 42.72 19.76
N HIS A 389 -34.82 41.64 20.53
CA HIS A 389 -34.61 41.62 21.99
C HIS A 389 -35.76 42.26 22.82
N SER A 390 -36.97 42.36 22.26
CA SER A 390 -38.16 42.79 23.01
C SER A 390 -38.57 41.73 24.03
N LEU A 391 -38.70 42.16 25.29
CA LEU A 391 -39.18 41.38 26.45
C LEU A 391 -40.71 41.51 26.67
N VAL A 392 -41.45 42.03 25.68
CA VAL A 392 -42.91 42.20 25.76
C VAL A 392 -43.61 41.34 24.70
N LYS A 393 -44.36 40.34 25.13
CA LYS A 393 -45.11 39.43 24.26
C LYS A 393 -46.16 40.19 23.46
N ASN A 394 -46.29 39.88 22.17
CA ASN A 394 -47.18 40.54 21.20
C ASN A 394 -46.87 42.03 20.92
N SER A 395 -45.69 42.55 21.32
CA SER A 395 -45.19 43.81 20.74
C SER A 395 -44.98 43.68 19.22
N TYR A 396 -44.95 44.79 18.48
CA TYR A 396 -44.51 44.78 17.08
C TYR A 396 -42.98 44.68 17.01
N CYS A 397 -42.45 44.04 15.96
CA CYS A 397 -41.01 43.89 15.75
C CYS A 397 -40.32 45.24 15.48
N THR A 398 -39.33 45.58 16.31
CA THR A 398 -38.46 46.76 16.15
C THR A 398 -37.16 46.46 15.39
N GLY A 399 -37.03 45.25 14.83
CA GLY A 399 -35.90 44.83 14.01
C GLY A 399 -34.52 45.00 14.69
N GLU A 400 -33.51 45.31 13.87
CA GLU A 400 -32.13 45.53 14.34
C GLU A 400 -31.98 46.79 15.20
N GLU A 401 -32.87 47.78 15.06
CA GLU A 401 -32.88 48.98 15.88
C GLU A 401 -33.19 48.64 17.35
N GLY A 402 -34.08 47.67 17.58
CA GLY A 402 -34.36 47.12 18.90
C GLY A 402 -33.11 46.55 19.59
N LYS A 403 -32.25 45.84 18.84
CA LYS A 403 -30.99 45.29 19.37
C LYS A 403 -30.01 46.40 19.75
N LYS A 404 -29.80 47.37 18.85
CA LYS A 404 -28.93 48.53 19.09
C LYS A 404 -29.41 49.35 20.29
N ALA A 405 -30.73 49.57 20.41
CA ALA A 405 -31.33 50.25 21.56
C ALA A 405 -31.15 49.46 22.87
N PHE A 406 -31.26 48.12 22.84
CA PHE A 406 -31.02 47.25 23.99
C PHE A 406 -29.55 47.32 24.44
N GLU A 407 -28.60 47.19 23.51
CA GLU A 407 -27.16 47.33 23.78
C GLU A 407 -26.81 48.71 24.34
N MET A 408 -27.38 49.78 23.79
CA MET A 408 -27.21 51.14 24.33
C MET A 408 -27.81 51.29 25.72
N ALA A 409 -28.99 50.72 25.99
CA ALA A 409 -29.62 50.73 27.30
C ALA A 409 -28.83 49.91 28.35
N GLU A 410 -28.19 48.82 27.93
CA GLU A 410 -27.32 48.00 28.79
C GLU A 410 -26.00 48.72 29.10
N ARG A 411 -25.41 49.42 28.13
CA ARG A 411 -24.24 50.29 28.34
C ARG A 411 -24.56 51.53 29.20
N LEU A 412 -25.76 52.09 29.06
CA LEU A 412 -26.30 53.14 29.95
C LEU A 412 -26.44 52.63 31.40
N LYS A 413 -27.03 51.44 31.59
CA LYS A 413 -27.08 50.78 32.92
C LYS A 413 -25.69 50.46 33.47
N GLY A 414 -24.72 50.17 32.60
CA GLY A 414 -23.31 49.96 32.92
C GLY A 414 -22.50 51.21 33.28
N GLY A 415 -23.07 52.42 33.15
CA GLY A 415 -22.43 53.67 33.57
C GLY A 415 -21.39 54.26 32.61
N ASP A 416 -21.33 53.79 31.36
CA ASP A 416 -20.24 54.05 30.39
C ASP A 416 -20.34 55.41 29.65
N LEU A 417 -21.01 56.42 30.23
CA LEU A 417 -21.39 57.69 29.56
C LEU A 417 -21.08 58.97 30.36
N LEU A 418 -19.92 59.01 31.04
CA LEU A 418 -19.46 60.19 31.81
C LEU A 418 -18.18 60.88 31.28
N LEU A 419 -17.74 60.58 30.06
CA LEU A 419 -16.78 61.39 29.30
C LEU A 419 -17.26 61.49 27.84
N PRO A 420 -17.60 62.70 27.33
CA PRO A 420 -16.56 63.49 26.67
C PRO A 420 -16.75 65.03 26.77
N LEU A 421 -15.82 65.75 27.41
CA LEU A 421 -15.76 67.23 27.31
C LEU A 421 -14.34 67.84 27.28
N LEU A 422 -13.27 67.04 27.21
CA LEU A 422 -11.90 67.50 26.95
C LEU A 422 -11.30 66.61 25.87
N GLY A 423 -10.95 67.19 24.72
CA GLY A 423 -10.63 66.44 23.52
C GLY A 423 -9.15 66.14 23.33
N ASN A 424 -8.86 65.08 22.57
CA ASN A 424 -8.20 65.24 21.27
C ASN A 424 -8.34 63.98 20.39
N GLY A 425 -8.10 64.17 19.09
CA GLY A 425 -8.56 63.31 17.99
C GLY A 425 -8.09 61.84 17.94
N ASN A 426 -9.07 61.01 17.55
CA ASN A 426 -9.03 59.64 17.03
C ASN A 426 -8.49 58.48 17.91
N PRO A 427 -9.33 57.46 18.22
CA PRO A 427 -8.94 56.31 19.04
C PRO A 427 -8.38 55.13 18.23
N MET A 428 -7.51 54.33 18.87
CA MET A 428 -7.14 52.99 18.42
C MET A 428 -6.92 52.10 19.66
N ALA A 429 -7.80 51.10 19.86
CA ALA A 429 -7.85 50.18 21.02
C ALA A 429 -8.07 50.88 22.40
N GLU A 430 -8.47 50.24 23.51
CA GLU A 430 -8.46 48.81 23.92
C GLU A 430 -9.32 48.60 25.21
N ARG A 431 -9.41 47.35 25.72
CA ARG A 431 -9.81 46.90 27.09
C ARG A 431 -11.32 46.84 27.40
N ARG A 432 -11.89 45.88 28.16
CA ARG A 432 -11.45 44.83 29.15
C ARG A 432 -11.22 45.29 30.60
N ALA A 433 -12.28 45.17 31.43
CA ALA A 433 -12.29 44.88 32.88
C ALA A 433 -13.76 44.60 33.31
N GLY A 434 -14.12 43.84 34.36
CA GLY A 434 -13.34 43.00 35.28
C GLY A 434 -13.90 43.01 36.73
N ARG A 435 -13.58 41.96 37.52
CA ARG A 435 -13.69 41.81 39.00
C ARG A 435 -15.01 41.24 39.59
N GLY A 436 -14.99 40.34 40.61
CA GLY A 436 -13.88 39.58 41.22
C GLY A 436 -14.25 38.89 42.56
N GLU A 437 -13.33 38.05 43.07
CA GLU A 437 -13.19 37.52 44.46
C GLU A 437 -14.32 36.55 44.96
N GLU A 438 -14.13 35.21 44.99
CA GLU A 438 -13.37 34.36 45.98
C GLU A 438 -14.22 34.03 47.24
N GLU A 439 -14.44 32.77 47.72
CA GLU A 439 -13.87 31.41 47.51
C GLU A 439 -14.94 30.26 47.67
N GLY A 440 -14.60 28.97 47.48
CA GLY A 440 -15.42 27.78 47.94
C GLY A 440 -15.47 26.54 47.02
N GLU A 441 -15.21 25.35 47.58
CA GLU A 441 -14.90 24.04 46.96
C GLU A 441 -15.96 23.31 46.07
N ASP A 442 -15.43 22.36 45.27
CA ASP A 442 -15.93 21.00 44.95
C ASP A 442 -16.72 20.59 43.67
N GLN A 443 -16.06 19.64 42.98
CA GLN A 443 -16.56 18.44 42.23
C GLN A 443 -16.99 18.52 40.74
N GLU A 444 -16.17 17.81 39.91
CA GLU A 444 -16.48 16.80 38.86
C GLU A 444 -17.58 17.07 37.78
N ALA A 445 -17.46 16.67 36.50
CA ALA A 445 -16.34 16.12 35.72
C ALA A 445 -16.63 16.20 34.18
N HIS A 446 -15.54 16.25 33.40
CA HIS A 446 -15.31 15.92 31.97
C HIS A 446 -16.50 15.58 31.03
N HIS A 447 -16.68 16.22 29.86
CA HIS A 447 -15.82 16.51 28.68
C HIS A 447 -15.79 15.43 27.58
N ALA A 448 -16.01 15.86 26.33
CA ALA A 448 -15.76 15.10 25.11
C ALA A 448 -15.09 15.95 24.02
N ALA A 449 -14.17 15.32 23.27
CA ALA A 449 -13.66 15.62 21.92
C ALA A 449 -12.97 16.99 21.58
N GLY A 450 -11.64 16.94 21.43
CA GLY A 450 -10.84 17.38 20.25
C GLY A 450 -10.85 18.85 19.73
N ASN A 451 -9.87 19.31 18.94
CA ASN A 451 -8.51 18.83 18.64
C ASN A 451 -7.67 19.97 18.00
N GLY A 452 -6.34 19.93 18.14
CA GLY A 452 -5.37 20.49 17.17
C GLY A 452 -5.03 21.99 17.19
N LYS A 453 -3.71 22.32 17.17
CA LYS A 453 -3.18 23.59 16.64
C LYS A 453 -1.74 23.47 16.13
N GLN A 454 -1.49 24.03 14.94
CA GLN A 454 -0.17 24.14 14.29
C GLN A 454 0.53 25.50 14.57
N LYS A 455 1.86 25.54 14.39
CA LYS A 455 2.67 26.69 13.92
C LYS A 455 4.05 26.16 13.42
N THR A 456 4.39 26.22 12.12
CA THR A 456 5.13 27.30 11.39
C THR A 456 6.48 27.66 12.03
N GLU A 457 7.67 27.30 11.50
CA GLU A 457 8.34 27.53 10.19
C GLU A 457 8.91 28.94 9.91
N LYS A 458 10.24 29.05 9.70
CA LYS A 458 10.88 29.51 8.44
C LYS A 458 12.43 29.48 8.44
N LYS A 459 12.99 28.85 7.37
CA LYS A 459 14.14 29.22 6.47
C LYS A 459 15.42 29.89 7.02
N GLY A 460 16.66 29.60 6.54
CA GLY A 460 17.17 28.62 5.55
C GLY A 460 17.99 29.26 4.39
N GLU A 461 19.13 28.67 3.99
CA GLU A 461 19.85 28.85 2.69
C GLU A 461 21.05 27.85 2.55
N GLU A 462 21.52 27.62 1.31
CA GLU A 462 22.60 26.68 0.85
C GLU A 462 24.02 27.32 1.01
N GLU A 463 25.20 26.74 0.72
CA GLU A 463 25.66 25.76 -0.30
C GLU A 463 27.10 25.23 0.03
N ASP A 464 27.51 24.09 -0.56
CA ASP A 464 28.87 23.56 -0.87
C ASP A 464 29.99 23.12 0.15
N ASP A 465 30.60 21.99 -0.28
CA ASP A 465 31.99 21.48 -0.17
C ASP A 465 32.56 20.70 1.05
N ALA A 466 33.58 19.88 0.71
CA ALA A 466 34.15 18.76 1.49
C ALA A 466 35.09 19.16 2.66
N ASP A 467 35.21 18.32 3.71
CA ASP A 467 36.33 17.37 3.88
C ASP A 467 36.27 16.54 5.20
N ALA A 468 37.24 15.65 5.36
CA ALA A 468 37.39 14.56 6.35
C ALA A 468 37.31 14.85 7.88
N ALA A 469 37.10 13.74 8.61
CA ALA A 469 37.67 13.34 9.92
C ALA A 469 36.81 13.41 11.21
N THR A 470 36.61 12.21 11.78
CA THR A 470 36.57 11.86 13.22
C THR A 470 35.75 12.70 14.22
N ALA A 471 34.61 12.15 14.66
CA ALA A 471 34.04 12.41 15.98
C ALA A 471 33.37 11.13 16.55
N ALA A 472 33.58 10.86 17.84
CA ALA A 472 32.98 9.72 18.54
C ALA A 472 31.66 10.14 19.24
N PRO A 473 30.68 9.23 19.43
CA PRO A 473 29.47 9.53 20.20
C PRO A 473 29.71 9.49 21.72
N GLU A 474 29.17 10.46 22.44
CA GLU A 474 29.19 10.54 23.91
C GLU A 474 28.19 9.58 24.59
N PRO A 475 28.41 9.19 25.88
CA PRO A 475 27.59 8.19 26.56
C PRO A 475 26.42 8.73 27.41
N GLU A 476 25.28 8.05 27.32
CA GLU A 476 24.08 8.22 28.15
C GLU A 476 24.29 7.84 29.65
N PRO A 477 23.53 8.42 30.60
CA PRO A 477 23.75 8.25 32.04
C PRO A 477 23.26 6.89 32.60
N ARG A 478 24.05 6.32 33.52
CA ARG A 478 23.81 5.01 34.13
C ARG A 478 22.76 5.03 35.24
N THR A 479 21.66 4.32 35.07
CA THR A 479 20.71 4.00 36.15
C THR A 479 21.20 2.82 37.02
N THR A 480 20.93 2.87 38.32
CA THR A 480 21.53 1.97 39.31
C THR A 480 20.83 0.61 39.45
N ALA A 481 21.62 -0.46 39.33
CA ALA A 481 21.48 -1.75 40.03
C ALA A 481 20.16 -2.57 39.88
N LYS A 482 20.19 -3.56 38.98
CA LYS A 482 19.53 -4.86 39.19
C LYS A 482 20.60 -5.92 39.46
N LYS A 483 20.55 -6.56 40.63
CA LYS A 483 21.66 -7.39 41.18
C LYS A 483 21.38 -8.90 41.13
N LYS A 484 20.56 -9.36 40.19
CA LYS A 484 20.22 -10.77 39.95
C LYS A 484 20.21 -11.04 38.45
N ARG A 485 21.15 -11.89 38.03
CA ARG A 485 21.28 -12.45 36.67
C ARG A 485 20.14 -13.41 36.36
N THR A 486 19.66 -13.42 35.12
CA THR A 486 18.52 -14.26 34.72
C THR A 486 18.95 -15.73 34.52
N LEU A 487 17.98 -16.65 34.47
CA LEU A 487 18.27 -18.09 34.33
C LEU A 487 18.87 -18.42 32.95
N GLN A 488 18.58 -17.59 31.94
CA GLN A 488 19.12 -17.69 30.58
C GLN A 488 20.63 -17.33 30.57
N GLU A 489 21.00 -16.19 31.17
CA GLU A 489 22.40 -15.73 31.39
C GLU A 489 23.26 -16.71 32.22
N MET A 490 22.64 -17.68 32.89
CA MET A 490 23.34 -18.75 33.63
C MET A 490 23.55 -20.04 32.81
N ARG A 491 22.89 -20.15 31.66
CA ARG A 491 22.97 -21.30 30.74
C ARG A 491 23.90 -21.02 29.57
N ASP A 492 23.89 -19.79 29.08
CA ASP A 492 24.76 -19.35 28.00
C ASP A 492 26.17 -19.07 28.57
N GLY A 493 27.20 -19.60 27.91
CA GLY A 493 28.59 -19.46 28.35
C GLY A 493 29.13 -18.05 28.16
N ILE A 494 30.08 -17.64 29.01
CA ILE A 494 30.73 -16.32 28.95
C ILE A 494 31.35 -16.12 27.56
N THR A 495 30.97 -15.05 26.88
CA THR A 495 31.48 -14.70 25.55
C THR A 495 32.83 -14.00 25.63
N ASP A 496 33.63 -14.06 24.56
CA ASP A 496 34.94 -13.39 24.51
C ASP A 496 34.82 -11.86 24.64
N GLU A 497 33.72 -11.28 24.13
CA GLU A 497 33.43 -9.84 24.23
C GLU A 497 33.15 -9.41 25.68
N GLU A 498 32.42 -10.22 26.45
CA GLU A 498 32.21 -9.99 27.89
C GLU A 498 33.51 -10.15 28.68
N LEU A 499 34.37 -11.11 28.30
CA LEU A 499 35.70 -11.28 28.88
C LEU A 499 36.60 -10.07 28.62
N GLU A 500 36.55 -9.48 27.43
CA GLU A 500 37.26 -8.23 27.13
C GLU A 500 36.69 -7.02 27.87
N ALA A 501 35.36 -6.88 27.92
CA ALA A 501 34.70 -5.82 28.67
C ALA A 501 35.02 -5.92 30.17
N PHE A 502 35.08 -7.13 30.73
CA PHE A 502 35.51 -7.37 32.10
C PHE A 502 36.99 -7.01 32.33
N LYS A 503 37.90 -7.39 31.41
CA LYS A 503 39.31 -7.00 31.47
C LYS A 503 39.49 -5.47 31.41
N ARG A 504 38.78 -4.78 30.52
CA ARG A 504 38.77 -3.31 30.42
C ARG A 504 38.26 -2.66 31.71
N ASN A 505 37.07 -3.05 32.18
CA ASN A 505 36.47 -2.50 33.40
C ASN A 505 37.32 -2.74 34.65
N ARG A 506 38.01 -3.89 34.73
CA ARG A 506 38.96 -4.17 35.82
C ARG A 506 40.19 -3.27 35.74
N ALA A 507 40.81 -3.13 34.57
CA ALA A 507 41.97 -2.25 34.38
C ALA A 507 41.64 -0.79 34.76
N THR A 508 40.44 -0.30 34.43
CA THR A 508 39.99 1.06 34.83
C THR A 508 39.68 1.20 36.32
N ALA A 509 39.37 0.11 37.04
CA ALA A 509 39.10 0.14 38.47
C ALA A 509 40.37 0.00 39.32
N ASP A 510 41.38 -0.71 38.80
CA ASP A 510 42.70 -0.89 39.41
C ASP A 510 43.64 0.31 39.11
N ASP A 511 43.25 1.27 38.25
CA ASP A 511 44.00 2.49 37.93
C ASP A 511 43.87 3.59 39.02
N PRO A 512 44.96 4.01 39.69
CA PRO A 512 44.93 5.07 40.68
C PRO A 512 44.63 6.47 40.11
N MET A 513 44.88 6.73 38.81
CA MET A 513 44.59 8.02 38.18
C MET A 513 43.10 8.22 37.87
N ALA A 514 42.31 7.14 37.77
CA ALA A 514 40.87 7.21 37.51
C ALA A 514 40.08 7.96 38.61
N LYS A 515 40.66 8.16 39.80
CA LYS A 515 40.07 8.95 40.91
C LYS A 515 40.33 10.46 40.82
N PHE A 516 41.25 10.89 39.96
CA PHE A 516 41.68 12.29 39.82
C PHE A 516 41.16 12.94 38.52
N LEU A 517 40.86 12.16 37.49
CA LEU A 517 40.23 12.64 36.27
C LEU A 517 38.83 13.22 36.57
N GLY A 518 38.64 14.52 36.32
CA GLY A 518 37.37 15.23 36.50
C GLY A 518 37.23 16.07 37.78
N LYS A 519 38.33 16.35 38.51
CA LYS A 519 38.34 17.22 39.71
C LYS A 519 39.42 18.30 39.67
N ASP A 520 39.50 19.04 38.57
CA ASP A 520 40.26 20.29 38.53
C ASP A 520 39.32 21.48 38.78
N GLU A 521 39.02 21.76 40.05
CA GLU A 521 38.45 23.04 40.45
C GLU A 521 39.57 24.09 40.53
N LEU A 522 39.46 25.12 39.70
CA LEU A 522 40.38 26.25 39.67
C LEU A 522 40.19 27.11 40.94
N VAL A 523 41.08 26.99 41.91
CA VAL A 523 41.10 27.82 43.13
C VAL A 523 42.25 28.82 43.06
N HIS A 524 41.97 30.04 43.52
CA HIS A 524 42.86 31.19 43.49
C HIS A 524 43.66 31.37 44.79
#